data_AF-A0AA35SLR5-F1
#
_entry.id   AF-A0AA35SLR5-F1
#
_cell.length_a   1.000
_cell.length_b   1.000
_cell.length_c   1.000
_cell.angle_alpha   90.00
_cell.angle_beta   90.00
_cell.angle_gamma   90.00
#
_symmetry.space_group_name_H-M   'P 1'
#
loop_
_entity.id
_entity.type
_entity.pdbx_description
1 polymer ?
#
loop_
_entity_poly.entity_id
_entity_poly.type
_entity_poly.pdbx_seq_one_letter_code
_entity_poly.pdbx_strand_id
1 'polypeptide(L)'
;MMEDVKGKVLTVLGPMEPGQLGVTLPHEHLLLDFTDATMDPGYCRADELAMLKLEMQNLGKIRQFPYSVRENLTIDNVDQTTKELKLFKAAGGSTIVDVTSIGIRRVRT
;
A
#
# COMPACT_ATOMS: atom_id res chain seq x y z
N MET A 1 18.96 10.93 -24.69
CA MET A 1 18.20 10.10 -25.64
C MET A 1 17.29 9.21 -24.82
N MET A 2 16.00 9.19 -25.11
CA MET A 2 15.06 8.32 -24.39
C MET A 2 15.32 6.90 -24.91
N GLU A 3 15.77 5.99 -24.05
CA GLU A 3 15.96 4.59 -24.42
C GLU A 3 14.65 4.01 -24.96
N ASP A 4 14.71 3.14 -25.98
CA ASP A 4 13.53 2.46 -26.50
C ASP A 4 12.95 1.54 -25.41
N VAL A 5 11.80 1.93 -24.88
CA VAL A 5 11.08 1.20 -23.82
C VAL A 5 10.15 0.13 -24.36
N LYS A 6 10.04 -0.02 -25.70
CA LYS A 6 9.16 -1.03 -26.30
C LYS A 6 9.60 -2.43 -25.88
N GLY A 7 8.66 -3.20 -25.32
CA GLY A 7 8.91 -4.56 -24.86
C GLY A 7 9.64 -4.67 -23.52
N LYS A 8 9.94 -3.54 -22.86
CA LYS A 8 10.56 -3.48 -21.53
C LYS A 8 9.55 -3.22 -20.44
N VAL A 9 9.95 -3.49 -19.20
CA VAL A 9 9.22 -3.05 -18.00
C VAL A 9 9.89 -1.79 -17.48
N LEU A 10 9.14 -0.71 -17.31
CA LEU A 10 9.67 0.54 -16.75
C LEU A 10 9.54 0.54 -15.23
N THR A 11 10.66 0.64 -14.52
CA THR A 11 10.72 0.77 -13.06
C THR A 11 11.05 2.20 -12.64
N VAL A 12 10.99 2.49 -11.34
CA VAL A 12 11.44 3.78 -10.78
C VAL A 12 12.95 4.03 -10.95
N LEU A 13 13.74 2.99 -11.22
CA LEU A 13 15.18 3.08 -11.51
C LEU A 13 15.50 3.05 -13.01
N GLY A 14 14.48 2.99 -13.88
CA GLY A 14 14.63 2.89 -15.33
C GLY A 14 14.12 1.57 -15.91
N PRO A 15 14.31 1.36 -17.22
CA PRO A 15 13.81 0.17 -17.92
C PRO A 15 14.56 -1.10 -17.51
N MET A 16 13.84 -2.22 -17.46
CA MET A 16 14.36 -3.56 -17.24
C MET A 16 13.80 -4.55 -18.27
N GLU A 17 14.53 -5.63 -18.53
CA GLU A 17 14.05 -6.71 -19.39
C GLU A 17 12.96 -7.52 -18.64
N PRO A 18 11.88 -7.96 -19.31
CA PRO A 18 10.79 -8.70 -18.65
C PRO A 18 11.26 -9.97 -17.91
N GLY A 19 12.30 -10.64 -18.42
CA GLY A 19 12.88 -11.83 -17.78
C GLY A 19 13.55 -11.55 -16.43
N GLN A 20 13.80 -10.28 -16.08
CA GLN A 20 14.40 -9.87 -14.81
C GLN A 20 13.37 -9.64 -13.69
N LEU A 21 12.06 -9.69 -13.99
CA LEU A 21 11.00 -9.45 -13.01
C LEU A 21 11.10 -10.38 -11.79
N GLY A 22 11.40 -11.66 -12.00
CA GLY A 22 11.38 -12.68 -10.94
C GLY A 22 10.00 -12.82 -10.28
N VAL A 23 9.96 -13.29 -9.04
CA VAL A 23 8.71 -13.37 -8.26
C VAL A 23 8.17 -11.95 -8.05
N THR A 24 6.96 -11.69 -8.55
CA THR A 24 6.38 -10.35 -8.63
C THR A 24 5.04 -10.28 -7.92
N LEU A 25 4.85 -9.25 -7.08
CA LEU A 25 3.53 -8.85 -6.60
C LEU A 25 3.00 -7.71 -7.48
N PRO A 26 1.96 -7.94 -8.31
CA PRO A 26 1.54 -7.01 -9.34
C PRO A 26 0.60 -5.90 -8.85
N HIS A 27 0.18 -5.92 -7.59
CA HIS A 27 -0.80 -4.98 -7.05
C HIS A 27 -0.56 -4.79 -5.55
N GLU A 28 0.28 -3.82 -5.21
CA GLU A 28 0.55 -3.45 -3.82
C GLU A 28 0.45 -1.93 -3.62
N HIS A 29 0.41 -1.51 -2.36
CA HIS A 29 0.48 -0.11 -1.95
C HIS A 29 1.58 0.04 -0.90
N LEU A 30 2.69 0.70 -1.25
CA LEU A 30 3.84 0.81 -0.35
C LEU A 30 3.66 1.93 0.67
N LEU A 31 3.10 3.04 0.21
CA LEU A 31 2.65 4.17 1.01
C LEU A 31 1.28 4.59 0.51
N LEU A 32 0.33 4.77 1.42
CA LEU A 32 -1.08 4.95 1.10
C LEU A 32 -1.72 5.93 2.08
N ASP A 33 -2.55 6.82 1.56
CA ASP A 33 -3.54 7.52 2.37
C ASP A 33 -4.91 7.35 1.73
N PHE A 34 -5.72 6.54 2.40
CA PHE A 34 -7.07 6.18 1.99
C PHE A 34 -8.12 6.85 2.90
N THR A 35 -7.74 7.92 3.62
CA THR A 35 -8.63 8.59 4.58
C THR A 35 -9.82 9.30 3.92
N ASP A 36 -9.73 9.64 2.64
CA ASP A 36 -10.85 10.22 1.88
C ASP A 36 -11.92 9.16 1.52
N ALA A 37 -11.61 7.86 1.68
CA ALA A 37 -12.53 6.75 1.48
C ALA A 37 -13.30 6.34 2.75
N THR A 38 -13.20 7.09 3.85
CA THR A 38 -14.00 6.84 5.04
C THR A 38 -15.50 6.90 4.71
N MET A 39 -16.18 5.76 4.80
CA MET A 39 -17.64 5.66 4.68
C MET A 39 -18.17 4.71 5.75
N ASP A 40 -19.00 5.24 6.66
CA ASP A 40 -20.45 5.01 6.62
C ASP A 40 -21.13 5.98 7.63
N PRO A 41 -21.65 7.14 7.19
CA PRO A 41 -22.38 8.06 8.06
C PRO A 41 -23.69 7.47 8.61
N GLY A 42 -24.14 6.30 8.13
CA GLY A 42 -25.33 5.60 8.58
C GLY A 42 -25.11 4.61 9.72
N TYR A 43 -23.85 4.30 10.09
CA TYR A 43 -23.58 3.41 11.21
C TYR A 43 -23.65 4.18 12.54
N CYS A 44 -24.51 3.72 13.45
CA CYS A 44 -24.82 4.42 14.71
C CYS A 44 -23.63 4.65 15.67
N ARG A 45 -22.45 4.11 15.36
CA ARG A 45 -21.20 4.26 16.14
C ARG A 45 -19.99 4.57 15.27
N ALA A 46 -20.19 5.22 14.12
CA ALA A 46 -19.12 5.58 13.20
C ALA A 46 -18.00 6.39 13.89
N ASP A 47 -18.36 7.34 14.76
CA ASP A 47 -17.40 8.15 15.52
C ASP A 47 -16.53 7.31 16.46
N GLU A 48 -17.12 6.31 17.14
CA GLU A 48 -16.37 5.43 18.04
C GLU A 48 -15.37 4.55 17.28
N LEU A 49 -15.76 4.04 16.11
CA LEU A 49 -14.88 3.25 15.26
C LEU A 49 -13.72 4.10 14.71
N ALA A 50 -14.01 5.34 14.31
CA ALA A 50 -13.02 6.26 13.76
C ALA A 50 -11.91 6.62 14.77
N MET A 51 -12.23 6.59 16.08
CA MET A 51 -11.29 6.87 17.16
C MET A 51 -10.52 5.64 17.65
N LEU A 52 -10.83 4.42 17.17
CA LEU A 52 -10.10 3.22 17.57
C LEU A 52 -8.62 3.30 17.16
N LYS A 53 -7.77 2.74 18.02
CA LYS A 53 -6.33 2.59 17.81
C LYS A 53 -5.99 1.22 17.26
N LEU A 54 -4.93 1.13 16.46
CA LEU A 54 -4.38 -0.13 15.94
C LEU A 54 -3.70 -0.91 17.07
N GLU A 55 -4.51 -1.56 17.90
CA GLU A 55 -4.07 -2.34 19.05
C GLU A 55 -4.71 -3.73 19.02
N MET A 56 -4.02 -4.71 19.60
CA MET A 56 -4.50 -6.10 19.61
C MET A 56 -5.88 -6.27 20.25
N GLN A 57 -6.20 -5.49 21.28
CA GLN A 57 -7.51 -5.48 21.93
C GLN A 57 -8.65 -5.04 20.98
N ASN A 58 -8.33 -4.26 19.95
CA ASN A 58 -9.30 -3.74 18.98
C ASN A 58 -9.37 -4.58 17.69
N LEU A 59 -8.50 -5.60 17.54
CA LEU A 59 -8.31 -6.34 16.28
C LEU A 59 -9.60 -6.92 15.69
N GLY A 60 -10.51 -7.42 16.55
CA GLY A 60 -11.80 -7.95 16.09
C GLY A 60 -12.66 -6.89 15.39
N LYS A 61 -12.74 -5.68 15.96
CA LYS A 61 -13.48 -4.56 15.38
C LYS A 61 -12.81 -4.02 14.12
N ILE A 62 -11.47 -3.91 14.13
CA ILE A 62 -10.71 -3.45 12.96
C ILE A 62 -10.93 -4.40 11.78
N ARG A 63 -10.91 -5.72 12.00
CA ARG A 63 -11.18 -6.71 10.95
C ARG A 63 -12.61 -6.66 10.42
N GLN A 64 -13.58 -6.35 11.28
CA GLN A 64 -14.97 -6.24 10.89
C GLN A 64 -15.26 -4.93 10.13
N PHE A 65 -14.58 -3.85 10.50
CA PHE A 65 -14.78 -2.49 9.97
C PHE A 65 -13.47 -1.83 9.55
N PRO A 66 -12.73 -2.40 8.57
CA PRO A 66 -11.36 -1.97 8.25
C PRO A 66 -11.28 -0.54 7.70
N TYR A 67 -12.35 -0.05 7.06
CA TYR A 67 -12.43 1.29 6.51
C TYR A 67 -13.02 2.33 7.47
N SER A 68 -13.48 1.89 8.65
CA SER A 68 -14.08 2.78 9.66
C SER A 68 -13.08 3.19 10.73
N VAL A 69 -11.90 2.56 10.79
CA VAL A 69 -10.82 2.90 11.73
C VAL A 69 -9.81 3.79 11.02
N ARG A 70 -9.75 5.07 11.39
CA ARG A 70 -8.96 6.08 10.66
C ARG A 70 -7.48 5.71 10.55
N GLU A 71 -6.90 5.19 11.61
CA GLU A 71 -5.49 4.79 11.66
C GLU A 71 -5.18 3.58 10.76
N ASN A 72 -6.18 2.75 10.42
CA ASN A 72 -6.05 1.61 9.51
C ASN A 72 -6.07 2.01 8.03
N LEU A 73 -6.36 3.28 7.71
CA LEU A 73 -6.50 3.78 6.34
C LEU A 73 -5.20 4.38 5.78
N THR A 74 -4.14 4.38 6.56
CA THR A 74 -2.87 5.01 6.20
C THR A 74 -1.72 4.02 6.34
N ILE A 75 -0.83 4.03 5.34
CA ILE A 75 0.49 3.40 5.37
C ILE A 75 1.50 4.52 5.07
N ASP A 76 2.12 5.09 6.10
CA ASP A 76 2.95 6.30 5.98
C ASP A 76 4.37 6.13 6.54
N ASN A 77 4.70 4.94 7.06
CA ASN A 77 5.99 4.66 7.70
C ASN A 77 6.95 3.92 6.75
N VAL A 78 7.87 4.67 6.15
CA VAL A 78 8.89 4.16 5.22
C VAL A 78 9.77 3.06 5.85
N ASP A 79 10.14 3.21 7.13
CA ASP A 79 10.99 2.22 7.81
C ASP A 79 10.26 0.89 8.02
N GLN A 80 8.98 0.95 8.37
CA GLN A 80 8.14 -0.24 8.49
C GLN A 80 7.93 -0.90 7.13
N THR A 81 7.50 -0.14 6.12
CA THR A 81 7.33 -0.66 4.75
C THR A 81 8.63 -1.31 4.26
N THR A 82 9.78 -0.67 4.50
CA THR A 82 11.09 -1.23 4.12
C THR A 82 11.38 -2.56 4.82
N LYS A 83 11.00 -2.74 6.09
CA LYS A 83 11.15 -4.02 6.79
C LYS A 83 10.26 -5.10 6.17
N GLU A 84 9.02 -4.77 5.83
CA GLU A 84 8.09 -5.71 5.18
C GLU A 84 8.58 -6.11 3.77
N LEU A 85 9.11 -5.17 2.99
CA LEU A 85 9.75 -5.43 1.70
C LEU A 85 10.96 -6.35 1.82
N LYS A 86 11.76 -6.21 2.89
CA LYS A 86 12.88 -7.12 3.17
C LYS A 86 12.40 -8.54 3.47
N LEU A 87 11.24 -8.71 4.11
CA LEU A 87 10.63 -10.04 4.32
C LEU A 87 10.21 -10.66 2.99
N PHE A 88 9.54 -9.90 2.11
CA PHE A 88 9.22 -10.36 0.75
C PHE A 88 10.48 -10.77 -0.01
N LYS A 89 11.53 -9.95 0.03
CA LYS A 89 12.82 -10.26 -0.60
C LYS A 89 13.43 -11.55 -0.04
N ALA A 90 13.42 -11.72 1.29
CA ALA A 90 13.94 -12.92 1.94
C ALA A 90 13.15 -14.19 1.58
N ALA A 91 11.85 -14.06 1.28
CA ALA A 91 11.00 -15.15 0.80
C ALA A 91 11.18 -15.47 -0.71
N GLY A 92 12.16 -14.84 -1.39
CA GLY A 92 12.42 -15.04 -2.82
C GLY A 92 11.73 -14.02 -3.74
N GLY A 93 11.05 -13.03 -3.16
CA GLY A 93 10.46 -11.90 -3.87
C GLY A 93 11.50 -11.08 -4.65
N SER A 94 11.07 -10.50 -5.77
CA SER A 94 11.95 -9.71 -6.65
C SER A 94 11.34 -8.35 -6.98
N THR A 95 10.13 -8.32 -7.53
CA THR A 95 9.50 -7.08 -8.02
C THR A 95 8.16 -6.80 -7.33
N ILE A 96 7.87 -5.53 -7.10
CA ILE A 96 6.56 -5.07 -6.63
C ILE A 96 6.09 -3.95 -7.56
N VAL A 97 4.80 -3.99 -7.91
CA VAL A 97 4.12 -2.91 -8.61
C VAL A 97 3.28 -2.14 -7.60
N ASP A 98 3.71 -0.92 -7.29
CA ASP A 98 2.93 0.02 -6.50
C ASP A 98 1.86 0.67 -7.39
N VAL A 99 0.59 0.39 -7.10
CA VAL A 99 -0.55 0.93 -7.85
C VAL A 99 -1.25 2.08 -7.13
N THR A 100 -0.57 2.71 -6.16
CA THR A 100 -1.04 3.91 -5.48
C THR A 100 -1.20 5.03 -6.51
N SER A 101 -2.43 5.49 -6.70
CA SER A 101 -2.77 6.55 -7.65
C SER A 101 -2.71 7.93 -7.00
N ILE A 102 -2.83 8.98 -7.81
CA ILE A 102 -2.92 10.36 -7.30
C ILE A 102 -4.12 10.54 -6.36
N GLY A 103 -5.24 9.85 -6.62
CA GLY A 103 -6.45 9.94 -5.80
C GLY A 103 -6.31 9.33 -4.40
N ILE A 104 -5.30 8.49 -4.19
CA ILE A 104 -4.99 7.86 -2.89
C ILE A 104 -3.59 8.27 -2.40
N ARG A 105 -3.22 9.52 -2.76
CA ARG A 105 -2.06 10.29 -2.31
C ARG A 105 -0.70 9.66 -2.59
N ARG A 106 -0.49 9.15 -3.81
CA ARG A 106 0.86 8.79 -4.29
C ARG A 106 1.86 9.92 -4.03
N VAL A 107 2.91 9.63 -3.27
CA VAL A 107 4.00 10.57 -2.96
C VAL A 107 4.67 11.01 -4.26
N ARG A 108 4.83 12.32 -4.45
CA ARG A 108 5.56 12.88 -5.59
C ARG A 108 7.03 13.00 -5.21
N THR A 109 7.90 12.36 -5.98
CA THR A 109 9.35 12.60 -6.00
C THR A 109 9.71 13.66 -7.01
#